data_AF-A2XMR2-F1
#
_entry.id   AF-A2XMR2-F1
#
_cell.length_a   1.000
_cell.length_b   1.000
_cell.length_c   1.000
_cell.angle_alpha   90.00
_cell.angle_beta   90.00
_cell.angle_gamma   90.00
#
_symmetry.space_group_name_H-M   'P 1'
#
loop_
_entity.id
_entity.type
_entity.pdbx_description
1 polymer ?
#
loop_
_entity_poly.entity_id
_entity_poly.type
_entity_poly.pdbx_seq_one_letter_code
_entity_poly.pdbx_strand_id
1 'polypeptide(L)'
;MSPPFPSWSVLDGDASRDAAAYADQRPPLRCLRLATKSRHAWGFDALGDNVQAGFDAESLVWCLDLEARIADAPKLSSFSLRGGESSSGERLFPFVHAVDKNIVVFTSDLPQAPCSAYIIYDTIGKVLSMIPCEPSCCEVSRTTRLLIARRHPGYNDQSYALVLMAKMPKFAGEDDAKFAGGDDAKGKGKMPEFAEEDVLTGDEEDVLTGEDVFLGKAKKVEFAGGEDDGDNDINWQDVLLLWPSSSSSPWELTKTANLPNQWLDDESSFVADLTFSFEGHGFWADLLCGVLFCSCDDLLSDKVDRVDFSFINLPMGYQADVRYTGQVAAPEVYRTMGYAGGSIRFISIDGFLEYINPGDRYVTLWRLLLKSNTWVKEYEIS
;
A
#
# COMPACT_ATOMS: atom_id res chain seq x y z
N MET A 1 27.18 19.17 25.26
CA MET A 1 27.27 18.52 23.93
C MET A 1 25.88 18.01 23.61
N SER A 2 25.15 18.74 22.78
CA SER A 2 23.83 18.34 22.28
C SER A 2 23.98 17.13 21.35
N PRO A 3 22.99 16.22 21.26
CA PRO A 3 23.10 15.08 20.36
C PRO A 3 23.25 15.59 18.91
N PRO A 4 24.16 15.00 18.10
CA PRO A 4 24.48 15.50 16.75
C PRO A 4 23.41 15.17 15.70
N PHE A 5 22.23 14.70 16.11
CA PHE A 5 21.15 14.33 15.21
C PHE A 5 19.83 14.92 15.73
N PRO A 6 18.98 15.51 14.86
CA PRO A 6 17.57 15.62 15.22
C PRO A 6 17.04 14.22 15.53
N SER A 7 16.22 14.09 16.57
CA SER A 7 15.65 12.81 17.05
C SER A 7 14.66 12.17 16.06
N TRP A 8 14.54 12.73 14.87
CA TRP A 8 13.70 12.29 13.78
C TRP A 8 14.33 12.78 12.47
N SER A 9 14.31 11.93 11.45
CA SER A 9 14.63 12.30 10.07
C SER A 9 13.44 11.92 9.22
N VAL A 10 12.89 12.89 8.48
CA VAL A 10 11.85 12.61 7.49
C VAL A 10 12.53 11.94 6.32
N LEU A 11 12.01 10.76 5.98
CA LEU A 11 12.42 10.00 4.83
C LEU A 11 11.41 10.28 3.72
N ASP A 12 11.87 10.93 2.65
CA ASP A 12 11.06 11.20 1.47
C ASP A 12 11.28 10.06 0.46
N GLY A 13 10.19 9.59 -0.12
CA GLY A 13 10.16 8.53 -1.12
C GLY A 13 9.58 8.99 -2.46
N ASP A 14 9.28 10.29 -2.62
CA ASP A 14 8.53 10.79 -3.77
C ASP A 14 9.23 10.54 -5.12
N ALA A 15 8.61 9.69 -5.95
CA ALA A 15 9.03 9.37 -7.31
C ALA A 15 8.71 10.49 -8.32
N SER A 16 7.92 11.51 -7.94
CA SER A 16 7.57 12.64 -8.82
C SER A 16 8.70 13.66 -8.97
N ARG A 17 9.73 13.58 -8.11
CA ARG A 17 10.88 14.47 -8.16
C ARG A 17 11.97 13.85 -8.99
N ASP A 18 12.44 14.60 -9.99
CA ASP A 18 13.56 14.21 -10.85
C ASP A 18 14.73 13.66 -10.01
N ALA A 19 14.91 12.33 -10.06
CA ALA A 19 15.92 11.62 -9.30
C ALA A 19 17.33 12.13 -9.63
N ALA A 20 17.54 12.65 -10.85
CA ALA A 20 18.79 13.29 -11.25
C ALA A 20 19.03 14.60 -10.49
N ALA A 21 17.99 15.42 -10.30
CA ALA A 21 18.07 16.67 -9.56
C ALA A 21 18.39 16.47 -8.05
N TYR A 22 17.98 15.35 -7.46
CA TYR A 22 18.35 14.98 -6.08
C TYR A 22 19.74 14.33 -6.00
N ALA A 23 20.11 13.53 -7.00
CA ALA A 23 21.43 12.91 -7.09
C ALA A 23 22.56 13.95 -7.29
N ASP A 24 22.27 15.04 -7.99
CA ASP A 24 23.20 16.14 -8.27
C ASP A 24 23.34 17.16 -7.12
N GLN A 25 22.60 17.01 -6.02
CA GLN A 25 22.87 17.77 -4.80
C GLN A 25 24.19 17.31 -4.18
N ARG A 26 25.28 18.00 -4.56
CA ARG A 26 26.67 17.81 -4.10
C ARG A 26 27.04 18.48 -2.75
N PRO A 27 26.39 18.18 -1.61
CA PRO A 27 27.09 18.20 -0.32
C PRO A 27 27.10 16.78 0.31
N PRO A 28 27.89 16.52 1.37
CA PRO A 28 28.22 15.16 1.77
C PRO A 28 27.03 14.49 2.46
N LEU A 29 26.15 13.86 1.68
CA LEU A 29 25.19 12.92 2.21
C LEU A 29 25.97 11.77 2.84
N ARG A 30 25.80 11.55 4.14
CA ARG A 30 26.37 10.38 4.79
C ARG A 30 25.57 9.18 4.32
N CYS A 31 26.20 8.35 3.49
CA CYS A 31 25.60 7.12 3.03
C CYS A 31 25.94 6.00 4.02
N LEU A 32 24.90 5.41 4.61
CA LEU A 32 24.99 4.25 5.47
C LEU A 32 24.39 3.05 4.73
N ARG A 33 25.24 2.11 4.32
CA ARG A 33 24.77 0.81 3.83
C ARG A 33 24.15 0.05 5.00
N LEU A 34 22.87 -0.30 4.87
CA LEU A 34 22.17 -1.07 5.86
C LEU A 34 22.69 -2.51 5.81
N ALA A 35 22.93 -3.09 6.99
CA ALA A 35 23.41 -4.44 7.09
C ALA A 35 22.28 -5.42 6.76
N THR A 36 22.57 -6.36 5.86
CA THR A 36 21.65 -7.44 5.48
C THR A 36 22.34 -8.78 5.74
N LYS A 37 21.71 -9.63 6.54
CA LYS A 37 22.19 -10.96 6.92
C LYS A 37 21.62 -12.05 6.02
N SER A 38 20.35 -11.92 5.64
CA SER A 38 19.66 -12.83 4.74
C SER A 38 18.78 -12.05 3.77
N ARG A 39 18.56 -12.66 2.61
CA ARG A 39 17.80 -12.10 1.49
C ARG A 39 16.92 -13.20 0.91
N HIS A 40 15.67 -12.87 0.63
CA HIS A 40 14.68 -13.84 0.15
C HIS A 40 13.73 -13.18 -0.85
N ALA A 41 13.31 -13.94 -1.86
CA ALA A 41 12.26 -13.54 -2.78
C ALA A 41 11.13 -14.59 -2.79
N TRP A 42 9.89 -14.15 -2.90
CA TRP A 42 8.72 -15.04 -2.87
C TRP A 42 7.68 -14.63 -3.93
N GLY A 43 6.95 -15.61 -4.46
CA GLY A 43 5.74 -15.38 -5.27
C GLY A 43 5.94 -14.95 -6.73
N PHE A 44 7.17 -14.71 -7.19
CA PHE A 44 7.40 -14.32 -8.59
C PHE A 44 7.14 -15.46 -9.59
N ASP A 45 7.31 -16.71 -9.17
CA ASP A 45 7.03 -17.89 -10.02
C ASP A 45 5.53 -18.05 -10.34
N ALA A 46 4.66 -17.49 -9.50
CA ALA A 46 3.20 -17.57 -9.66
C ALA A 46 2.65 -16.60 -10.72
N LEU A 47 3.48 -15.71 -11.27
CA LEU A 47 3.10 -14.76 -12.32
C LEU A 47 2.94 -15.40 -13.70
N GLY A 48 3.23 -16.70 -13.85
CA GLY A 48 3.02 -17.47 -15.08
C GLY A 48 3.91 -17.03 -16.25
N ASP A 49 3.40 -17.14 -17.48
CA ASP A 49 4.14 -16.82 -18.72
C ASP A 49 4.48 -15.31 -18.88
N ASN A 50 3.97 -14.45 -17.99
CA ASN A 50 4.36 -13.03 -17.91
C ASN A 50 5.73 -12.83 -17.25
N VAL A 51 6.31 -13.88 -16.67
CA VAL A 51 7.70 -13.84 -16.21
C VAL A 51 8.60 -13.95 -17.43
N GLN A 52 9.36 -12.90 -17.70
CA GLN A 52 10.40 -12.91 -18.72
C GLN A 52 11.24 -14.19 -18.54
N ALA A 53 11.25 -15.07 -19.54
CA ALA A 53 11.79 -16.43 -19.40
C ALA A 53 13.21 -16.39 -18.79
N GLY A 54 13.36 -16.95 -17.59
CA GLY A 54 14.63 -16.97 -16.85
C GLY A 54 14.84 -15.87 -15.80
N PHE A 55 13.80 -15.10 -15.44
CA PHE A 55 13.88 -14.19 -14.29
C PHE A 55 14.16 -14.95 -12.99
N ASP A 56 15.27 -14.60 -12.33
CA ASP A 56 15.67 -15.16 -11.05
C ASP A 56 15.55 -14.07 -9.96
N ALA A 57 14.40 -14.08 -9.29
CA ALA A 57 14.09 -13.13 -8.22
C ALA A 57 15.06 -13.22 -7.03
N GLU A 58 15.56 -14.42 -6.73
CA GLU A 58 16.54 -14.65 -5.67
C GLU A 58 17.87 -13.99 -6.04
N SER A 59 18.40 -14.27 -7.23
CA SER A 59 19.63 -13.61 -7.70
C SER A 59 19.51 -12.09 -7.71
N LEU A 60 18.35 -11.55 -8.13
CA LEU A 60 18.10 -10.11 -8.12
C LEU A 60 18.15 -9.53 -6.70
N VAL A 61 17.39 -10.08 -5.74
CA VAL A 61 17.40 -9.56 -4.36
C VAL A 61 18.78 -9.69 -3.72
N TRP A 62 19.54 -10.74 -4.05
CA TRP A 62 20.92 -10.93 -3.59
C TRP A 62 21.88 -9.83 -4.03
N CYS A 63 21.63 -9.24 -5.20
CA CYS A 63 22.40 -8.12 -5.70
C CYS A 63 21.96 -6.76 -5.11
N LEU A 64 20.81 -6.70 -4.44
CA LEU A 64 20.29 -5.47 -3.86
C LEU A 64 21.01 -5.08 -2.56
N ASP A 65 21.38 -3.80 -2.52
CA ASP A 65 21.95 -3.10 -1.39
C ASP A 65 21.08 -1.90 -1.03
N LEU A 66 20.61 -1.90 0.22
CA LEU A 66 19.82 -0.82 0.77
C LEU A 66 20.75 0.20 1.46
N GLU A 67 20.66 1.45 1.05
CA GLU A 67 21.44 2.58 1.55
C GLU A 67 20.54 3.63 2.18
N ALA A 68 20.81 4.02 3.42
CA ALA A 68 20.22 5.20 4.05
C ALA A 68 21.11 6.41 3.78
N ARG A 69 20.54 7.46 3.19
CA ARG A 69 21.22 8.71 2.87
C ARG A 69 20.76 9.76 3.85
N ILE A 70 21.63 10.09 4.79
CA ILE A 70 21.33 11.04 5.85
C ILE A 70 21.78 12.43 5.40
N ALA A 71 20.82 13.35 5.38
CA ALA A 71 21.05 14.74 5.04
C ALA A 71 20.96 15.62 6.29
N ASP A 72 21.79 16.67 6.35
CA ASP A 72 21.65 17.69 7.37
C ASP A 72 20.41 18.54 7.10
N ALA A 73 19.70 18.93 8.15
CA ALA A 73 18.57 19.85 8.03
C ALA A 73 19.01 21.14 7.30
N PRO A 74 18.19 21.69 6.39
CA PRO A 74 16.79 21.36 6.12
C PRO A 74 16.57 20.29 5.02
N LYS A 75 17.62 19.62 4.54
CA LYS A 75 17.51 18.61 3.49
C LYS A 75 16.86 17.33 4.02
N LEU A 76 16.19 16.60 3.13
CA LEU A 76 15.51 15.35 3.50
C LEU A 76 16.47 14.18 3.39
N SER A 77 16.34 13.25 4.33
CA SER A 77 17.03 11.96 4.23
C SER A 77 16.23 11.07 3.29
N SER A 78 16.89 10.11 2.66
CA SER A 78 16.22 9.19 1.74
C SER A 78 16.79 7.79 1.81
N PHE A 79 16.01 6.81 1.37
CA PHE A 79 16.52 5.48 1.07
C PHE A 79 16.85 5.39 -0.42
N SER A 80 17.88 4.61 -0.74
CA SER A 80 18.17 4.22 -2.10
C SER A 80 18.52 2.75 -2.17
N LEU A 81 18.09 2.10 -3.24
CA LEU A 81 18.50 0.76 -3.61
C LEU A 81 19.60 0.84 -4.66
N ARG A 82 20.58 -0.04 -4.53
CA ARG A 82 21.60 -0.29 -5.54
C ARG A 82 21.63 -1.76 -5.88
N GLY A 83 21.93 -2.08 -7.13
CA GLY A 83 22.05 -3.45 -7.59
C GLY A 83 20.92 -3.86 -8.55
N GLY A 84 21.19 -4.96 -9.27
CA GLY A 84 20.60 -5.30 -10.57
C GLY A 84 21.68 -5.27 -11.64
N GLU A 85 21.57 -6.04 -12.73
CA GLU A 85 22.60 -6.12 -13.80
C GLU A 85 22.71 -4.83 -14.64
N SER A 86 22.23 -3.69 -14.16
CA SER A 86 22.50 -2.42 -14.83
C SER A 86 24.00 -2.11 -14.70
N SER A 87 24.69 -2.24 -15.82
CA SER A 87 26.11 -1.90 -15.99
C SER A 87 26.43 -0.43 -15.67
N SER A 88 25.42 0.39 -15.37
CA SER A 88 25.52 1.82 -15.03
C SER A 88 25.68 2.09 -13.54
N GLY A 89 25.45 1.13 -12.63
CA GLY A 89 25.48 1.41 -11.19
C GLY A 89 24.39 2.40 -10.75
N GLU A 90 23.29 2.43 -11.50
CA GLU A 90 22.16 3.33 -11.33
C GLU A 90 21.49 3.10 -9.97
N ARG A 91 21.11 4.20 -9.32
CA ARG A 91 20.48 4.17 -8.01
C ARG A 91 18.98 4.29 -8.19
N LEU A 92 18.25 3.37 -7.58
CA LEU A 92 16.80 3.43 -7.52
C LEU A 92 16.40 4.13 -6.21
N PHE A 93 15.36 4.95 -6.28
CA PHE A 93 14.81 5.66 -5.13
C PHE A 93 13.42 5.08 -4.86
N PRO A 94 13.33 4.03 -4.02
CA PRO A 94 12.07 3.35 -3.80
C PRO A 94 11.13 4.19 -2.93
N PHE A 95 9.84 4.08 -3.19
CA PHE A 95 8.82 4.78 -2.42
C PHE A 95 8.55 4.05 -1.10
N VAL A 96 8.54 4.76 0.02
CA VAL A 96 8.20 4.16 1.33
C VAL A 96 6.68 4.01 1.44
N HIS A 97 6.19 2.78 1.42
CA HIS A 97 4.75 2.51 1.57
C HIS A 97 4.31 2.53 3.03
N ALA A 98 5.04 1.84 3.91
CA ALA A 98 4.66 1.67 5.30
C ALA A 98 5.88 1.45 6.21
N VAL A 99 5.76 1.90 7.46
CA VAL A 99 6.75 1.71 8.51
C VAL A 99 6.03 1.33 9.80
N ASP A 100 6.41 0.19 10.39
CA ASP A 100 5.92 -0.22 11.70
C ASP A 100 7.00 -0.96 12.49
N LYS A 101 7.36 -0.39 13.65
CA LYS A 101 8.41 -0.87 14.55
C LYS A 101 9.72 -1.14 13.82
N ASN A 102 10.04 -2.41 13.58
CA ASN A 102 11.27 -2.88 12.95
C ASN A 102 11.14 -3.09 11.44
N ILE A 103 9.95 -2.97 10.87
CA ILE A 103 9.66 -3.25 9.47
C ILE A 103 9.52 -1.96 8.69
N VAL A 104 10.19 -1.91 7.55
CA VAL A 104 10.07 -0.86 6.54
C VAL A 104 9.69 -1.54 5.24
N VAL A 105 8.60 -1.10 4.61
CA VAL A 105 8.13 -1.60 3.32
C VAL A 105 8.30 -0.50 2.28
N PHE A 106 8.98 -0.84 1.20
CA PHE A 106 9.21 0.01 0.05
C PHE A 106 8.56 -0.61 -1.18
N THR A 107 8.29 0.21 -2.19
CA THR A 107 8.02 -0.26 -3.56
C THR A 107 9.09 0.25 -4.49
N SER A 108 9.52 -0.60 -5.40
CA SER A 108 10.48 -0.26 -6.43
C SER A 108 10.13 -0.96 -7.73
N ASP A 109 10.28 -0.23 -8.82
CA ASP A 109 10.35 -0.80 -10.17
C ASP A 109 11.80 -1.22 -10.40
N LEU A 110 12.07 -2.52 -10.30
CA LEU A 110 13.40 -3.06 -10.48
C LEU A 110 13.63 -3.37 -11.96
N PRO A 111 14.77 -2.98 -12.56
CA PRO A 111 15.14 -3.43 -13.89
C PRO A 111 15.09 -4.96 -13.96
N GLN A 112 14.49 -5.50 -15.03
CA GLN A 112 14.28 -6.94 -15.27
C GLN A 112 13.18 -7.62 -14.44
N ALA A 113 12.62 -6.97 -13.41
CA ALA A 113 11.46 -7.53 -12.74
C ALA A 113 10.23 -7.44 -13.66
N PRO A 114 9.38 -8.48 -13.71
CA PRO A 114 8.18 -8.48 -14.56
C PRO A 114 7.12 -7.48 -14.09
N CYS A 115 7.20 -7.03 -12.84
CA CYS A 115 6.30 -6.05 -12.24
C CYS A 115 7.00 -5.30 -11.10
N SER A 116 6.36 -4.25 -10.59
CA SER A 116 6.77 -3.56 -9.37
C SER A 116 6.86 -4.55 -8.20
N ALA A 117 7.87 -4.38 -7.35
CA ALA A 117 8.09 -5.25 -6.19
C ALA A 117 8.00 -4.48 -4.88
N TYR A 118 7.38 -5.11 -3.88
CA TYR A 118 7.52 -4.68 -2.49
C TYR A 118 8.84 -5.22 -1.94
N ILE A 119 9.68 -4.30 -1.46
CA ILE A 119 10.90 -4.59 -0.73
C ILE A 119 10.62 -4.41 0.76
N ILE A 120 10.84 -5.45 1.56
CA ILE A 120 10.59 -5.42 2.99
C ILE A 120 11.90 -5.58 3.74
N TYR A 121 12.24 -4.59 4.57
CA TYR A 121 13.43 -4.64 5.40
C TYR A 121 13.07 -4.79 6.87
N ASP A 122 13.47 -5.92 7.48
CA ASP A 122 13.48 -6.10 8.93
C ASP A 122 14.79 -5.61 9.51
N THR A 123 14.73 -4.48 10.23
CA THR A 123 15.88 -3.85 10.88
C THR A 123 16.48 -4.67 12.03
N ILE A 124 15.71 -5.54 12.70
CA ILE A 124 16.17 -6.39 13.80
C ILE A 124 16.86 -7.62 13.24
N GLY A 125 16.14 -8.38 12.42
CA GLY A 125 16.64 -9.58 11.76
C GLY A 125 17.73 -9.28 10.73
N LYS A 126 17.77 -8.04 10.22
CA LYS A 126 18.57 -7.62 9.07
C LYS A 126 18.22 -8.46 7.84
N VAL A 127 16.94 -8.67 7.62
CA VAL A 127 16.41 -9.49 6.53
C VAL A 127 15.85 -8.56 5.46
N LEU A 128 16.18 -8.83 4.20
CA LEU A 128 15.60 -8.14 3.06
C LEU A 128 14.74 -9.14 2.28
N SER A 129 13.42 -8.91 2.23
CA SER A 129 12.48 -9.75 1.49
C SER A 129 11.94 -9.01 0.29
N MET A 130 11.63 -9.73 -0.78
CA MET A 130 11.05 -9.19 -2.01
C MET A 130 9.82 -10.00 -2.42
N ILE A 131 8.71 -9.33 -2.71
CA ILE A 131 7.46 -9.94 -3.20
C ILE A 131 6.86 -9.08 -4.33
N PRO A 132 6.05 -9.65 -5.24
CA PRO A 132 5.37 -8.86 -6.28
C PRO A 132 4.30 -7.94 -5.69
N CYS A 133 4.07 -6.77 -6.30
CA CYS A 133 3.09 -5.81 -5.81
C CYS A 133 1.62 -6.20 -6.06
N GLU A 134 1.35 -6.83 -7.20
CA GLU A 134 -0.02 -7.05 -7.68
C GLU A 134 -0.31 -8.55 -7.87
N PRO A 135 -1.38 -9.09 -7.28
CA PRO A 135 -1.95 -10.36 -7.70
C PRO A 135 -2.77 -10.16 -8.98
N SER A 136 -2.49 -10.95 -10.02
CA SER A 136 -3.00 -10.79 -11.40
C SER A 136 -4.53 -10.84 -11.58
N CYS A 137 -5.31 -11.13 -10.53
CA CYS A 137 -6.77 -11.30 -10.59
C CYS A 137 -7.56 -10.26 -9.78
N CYS A 138 -6.89 -9.29 -9.14
CA CYS A 138 -7.51 -8.34 -8.22
C CYS A 138 -7.36 -6.91 -8.70
N GLU A 139 -8.39 -6.09 -8.52
CA GLU A 139 -8.26 -4.65 -8.65
C GLU A 139 -7.94 -4.07 -7.26
N VAL A 140 -6.72 -3.53 -7.07
CA VAL A 140 -6.41 -2.79 -5.84
C VAL A 140 -7.38 -1.62 -5.75
N SER A 141 -8.15 -1.57 -4.68
CA SER A 141 -9.23 -0.60 -4.55
C SER A 141 -9.07 0.18 -3.26
N ARG A 142 -9.44 1.46 -3.29
CA ARG A 142 -9.62 2.29 -2.08
C ARG A 142 -8.34 2.55 -1.28
N THR A 143 -7.15 2.12 -1.73
CA THR A 143 -5.86 2.50 -1.13
C THR A 143 -4.68 2.24 -2.08
N THR A 144 -3.68 3.11 -2.03
CA THR A 144 -2.34 2.86 -2.63
C THR A 144 -1.33 2.43 -1.56
N ARG A 145 -1.77 2.30 -0.31
CA ARG A 145 -0.93 2.09 0.87
C ARG A 145 -1.19 0.72 1.48
N LEU A 146 -0.10 0.06 1.83
CA LEU A 146 -0.10 -1.27 2.40
C LEU A 146 -0.08 -1.17 3.92
N LEU A 147 -0.90 -1.96 4.60
CA LEU A 147 -0.93 -1.98 6.06
C LEU A 147 0.01 -3.06 6.60
N ILE A 148 0.88 -2.71 7.56
CA ILE A 148 1.60 -3.69 8.38
C ILE A 148 0.73 -4.03 9.60
N ALA A 149 0.00 -5.14 9.51
CA ALA A 149 -0.90 -5.61 10.56
C ALA A 149 -0.13 -6.46 11.58
N ARG A 150 -0.39 -6.21 12.87
CA ARG A 150 0.18 -6.98 13.98
C ARG A 150 -0.85 -7.22 15.06
N ARG A 151 -0.79 -8.41 15.67
CA ARG A 151 -1.56 -8.69 16.87
C ARG A 151 -1.12 -7.79 18.02
N HIS A 152 -2.01 -7.66 18.99
CA HIS A 152 -1.73 -6.85 20.18
C HIS A 152 -0.42 -7.31 20.85
N PRO A 153 0.43 -6.39 21.37
CA PRO A 153 1.71 -6.73 22.01
C PRO A 153 1.65 -7.72 23.19
N GLY A 154 0.44 -8.09 23.66
CA GLY A 154 0.26 -9.14 24.65
C GLY A 154 0.56 -10.54 24.10
N TYR A 155 0.53 -10.71 22.78
CA TYR A 155 1.02 -11.88 22.08
C TYR A 155 2.51 -11.68 21.80
N ASN A 156 3.36 -12.59 22.31
CA ASN A 156 4.82 -12.52 22.13
C ASN A 156 5.27 -12.94 20.73
N ASP A 157 4.42 -12.73 19.73
CA ASP A 157 4.66 -13.11 18.35
C ASP A 157 5.16 -11.88 17.57
N GLN A 158 6.34 -12.01 16.98
CA GLN A 158 6.92 -10.97 16.12
C GLN A 158 6.34 -11.00 14.71
N SER A 159 5.39 -11.91 14.45
CA SER A 159 4.66 -11.99 13.19
C SER A 159 3.99 -10.67 12.84
N TYR A 160 3.90 -10.46 11.54
CA TYR A 160 3.09 -9.42 10.93
C TYR A 160 2.47 -9.99 9.66
N ALA A 161 1.43 -9.34 9.16
CA ALA A 161 1.02 -9.53 7.79
C ALA A 161 1.01 -8.19 7.08
N LEU A 162 1.32 -8.23 5.79
CA LEU A 162 1.04 -7.13 4.89
C LEU A 162 -0.40 -7.29 4.41
N VAL A 163 -1.17 -6.20 4.43
CA VAL A 163 -2.58 -6.20 4.05
C VAL A 163 -2.86 -5.13 3.01
N LEU A 164 -3.51 -5.53 1.92
CA LEU A 164 -4.03 -4.65 0.87
C LEU A 164 -5.55 -4.76 0.79
N MET A 165 -6.22 -3.65 0.52
CA MET A 165 -7.64 -3.63 0.22
C MET A 165 -7.82 -3.74 -1.30
N ALA A 166 -8.67 -4.64 -1.74
CA ALA A 166 -8.88 -4.92 -3.16
C ALA A 166 -10.34 -5.27 -3.44
N LYS A 167 -10.68 -5.31 -4.72
CA LYS A 167 -11.93 -5.85 -5.23
C LYS A 167 -11.65 -7.11 -6.03
N MET A 168 -12.48 -8.13 -5.81
CA MET A 168 -12.47 -9.37 -6.58
C MET A 168 -13.84 -9.61 -7.21
N PRO A 169 -13.92 -10.17 -8.43
CA PRO A 169 -15.19 -10.55 -9.04
C PRO A 169 -15.80 -11.74 -8.28
N LYS A 170 -17.10 -11.66 -7.97
CA LYS A 170 -17.87 -12.80 -7.45
C LYS A 170 -18.27 -13.68 -8.61
N PHE A 171 -17.77 -14.91 -8.61
CA PHE A 171 -18.24 -15.92 -9.54
C PHE A 171 -19.50 -16.59 -8.96
N ALA A 172 -20.57 -16.66 -9.75
CA ALA A 172 -21.81 -17.28 -9.35
C ALA A 172 -21.58 -18.78 -9.05
N GLY A 173 -21.79 -19.21 -7.80
CA GLY A 173 -21.76 -20.62 -7.40
C GLY A 173 -20.97 -20.97 -6.13
N GLU A 174 -20.24 -20.05 -5.52
CA GLU A 174 -19.43 -20.38 -4.32
C GLU A 174 -20.21 -20.39 -2.99
N ASP A 175 -21.37 -19.74 -2.92
CA ASP A 175 -22.15 -19.61 -1.67
C ASP A 175 -23.29 -20.65 -1.51
N ASP A 176 -23.65 -21.42 -2.54
CA ASP A 176 -24.83 -22.30 -2.49
C ASP A 176 -24.53 -23.78 -2.13
N ALA A 177 -23.26 -24.15 -1.92
CA ALA A 177 -22.86 -25.56 -1.74
C ALA A 177 -22.60 -26.00 -0.29
N LYS A 178 -22.87 -25.18 0.75
CA LYS A 178 -22.60 -25.56 2.16
C LYS A 178 -23.83 -25.88 3.03
N PHE A 179 -25.03 -25.94 2.44
CA PHE A 179 -26.23 -26.44 3.13
C PHE A 179 -26.78 -27.71 2.49
N ALA A 180 -25.96 -28.74 2.39
CA ALA A 180 -26.43 -30.12 2.30
C ALA A 180 -25.39 -31.02 3.01
N GLY A 181 -25.81 -31.66 4.10
CA GLY A 181 -24.94 -32.57 4.86
C GLY A 181 -24.53 -33.79 4.04
N GLY A 182 -23.28 -34.23 4.24
CA GLY A 182 -22.76 -35.47 3.69
C GLY A 182 -21.23 -35.50 3.74
N ASP A 183 -20.69 -36.57 4.33
CA ASP A 183 -19.26 -36.83 4.52
C ASP A 183 -18.42 -36.82 3.22
N ASP A 184 -17.12 -36.56 3.41
CA ASP A 184 -15.98 -36.90 2.55
C ASP A 184 -15.89 -36.28 1.14
N ALA A 185 -15.10 -35.20 1.00
CA ALA A 185 -14.28 -34.98 -0.19
C ALA A 185 -13.08 -34.04 0.09
N LYS A 186 -11.87 -34.62 0.15
CA LYS A 186 -10.62 -33.90 -0.13
C LYS A 186 -10.60 -33.53 -1.61
N GLY A 187 -10.80 -32.25 -1.93
CA GLY A 187 -10.59 -31.72 -3.28
C GLY A 187 -9.57 -30.59 -3.24
N LYS A 188 -8.37 -30.82 -3.79
CA LYS A 188 -7.45 -29.74 -4.16
C LYS A 188 -8.08 -29.02 -5.36
N GLY A 189 -8.59 -27.81 -5.16
CA GLY A 189 -8.99 -26.94 -6.26
C GLY A 189 -7.75 -26.58 -7.08
N LYS A 190 -7.71 -27.00 -8.34
CA LYS A 190 -6.70 -26.60 -9.32
C LYS A 190 -7.30 -25.46 -10.14
N MET A 191 -6.61 -24.32 -10.25
CA MET A 191 -7.00 -23.21 -11.11
C MET A 191 -7.07 -23.65 -12.59
N PRO A 192 -8.05 -23.19 -13.38
CA PRO A 192 -8.08 -23.43 -14.81
C PRO A 192 -7.12 -22.50 -15.56
N GLU A 193 -6.56 -23.06 -16.63
CA GLU A 193 -5.62 -22.46 -17.58
C GLU A 193 -6.43 -21.64 -18.61
N PHE A 194 -6.11 -20.36 -18.79
CA PHE A 194 -6.78 -19.49 -19.78
C PHE A 194 -5.98 -19.50 -21.09
N ALA A 195 -6.69 -19.67 -22.21
CA ALA A 195 -6.10 -19.82 -23.54
C ALA A 195 -5.58 -18.50 -24.12
N GLU A 196 -4.44 -18.60 -24.81
CA GLU A 196 -3.73 -17.58 -25.59
C GLU A 196 -4.52 -17.12 -26.83
N GLU A 197 -4.35 -15.87 -27.27
CA GLU A 197 -4.61 -15.49 -28.66
C GLU A 197 -3.76 -14.28 -29.13
N ASP A 198 -3.56 -14.24 -30.46
CA ASP A 198 -2.37 -13.83 -31.19
C ASP A 198 -2.07 -12.33 -31.34
N VAL A 199 -0.78 -12.06 -31.54
CA VAL A 199 -0.18 -10.76 -31.91
C VAL A 199 -0.71 -10.26 -33.26
N LEU A 200 -1.27 -9.05 -33.28
CA LEU A 200 -1.39 -8.24 -34.51
C LEU A 200 -0.67 -6.90 -34.34
N THR A 201 0.29 -6.70 -35.22
CA THR A 201 1.10 -5.49 -35.43
C THR A 201 0.24 -4.34 -35.95
N GLY A 202 0.35 -3.16 -35.34
CA GLY A 202 -0.21 -1.91 -35.86
C GLY A 202 0.59 -0.70 -35.37
N ASP A 203 1.27 -0.04 -36.30
CA ASP A 203 2.06 1.18 -36.11
C ASP A 203 1.13 2.38 -35.87
N GLU A 204 1.24 3.09 -34.74
CA GLU A 204 0.98 4.54 -34.64
C GLU A 204 1.88 5.17 -33.57
N GLU A 205 2.65 6.19 -33.96
CA GLU A 205 3.45 7.04 -33.09
C GLU A 205 2.52 8.03 -32.36
N ASP A 206 2.49 7.99 -31.03
CA ASP A 206 2.00 9.13 -30.23
C ASP A 206 2.96 9.41 -29.06
N VAL A 207 3.41 10.66 -29.01
CA VAL A 207 4.37 11.20 -28.06
C VAL A 207 3.65 11.50 -26.74
N LEU A 208 3.92 10.72 -25.69
CA LEU A 208 3.43 10.97 -24.33
C LEU A 208 4.40 11.86 -23.55
N THR A 209 3.97 13.09 -23.26
CA THR A 209 4.55 13.93 -22.20
C THR A 209 3.92 13.56 -20.86
N GLY A 210 4.73 13.57 -19.79
CA GLY A 210 4.44 12.93 -18.51
C GLY A 210 3.22 13.43 -17.72
N GLU A 211 2.92 12.65 -16.68
CA GLU A 211 1.80 12.75 -15.72
C GLU A 211 0.47 12.14 -16.17
N ASP A 212 0.47 10.85 -16.53
CA ASP A 212 -0.73 10.01 -16.43
C ASP A 212 -0.51 8.96 -15.32
N VAL A 213 -1.08 9.24 -14.15
CA VAL A 213 -1.20 8.27 -13.05
C VAL A 213 -2.20 7.20 -13.50
N PHE A 214 -1.71 5.97 -13.63
CA PHE A 214 -2.49 4.79 -13.98
C PHE A 214 -3.61 4.51 -12.97
N LEU A 215 -4.80 5.08 -13.20
CA LEU A 215 -6.06 4.40 -12.94
C LEU A 215 -6.38 3.68 -14.26
N GLY A 216 -5.94 2.44 -14.36
CA GLY A 216 -6.16 1.62 -15.55
C GLY A 216 -7.65 1.53 -15.85
N LYS A 217 -8.11 2.24 -16.89
CA LYS A 217 -9.40 1.91 -17.50
C LYS A 217 -9.25 0.51 -18.08
N ALA A 218 -9.99 -0.45 -17.53
CA ALA A 218 -10.05 -1.78 -18.09
C ALA A 218 -10.50 -1.71 -19.56
N LYS A 219 -9.72 -2.33 -20.45
CA LYS A 219 -10.15 -2.67 -21.80
C LYS A 219 -11.16 -3.80 -21.67
N LYS A 220 -12.35 -3.60 -22.24
CA LYS A 220 -13.45 -4.57 -22.29
C LYS A 220 -12.91 -5.92 -22.81
N VAL A 221 -13.00 -6.97 -22.00
CA VAL A 221 -12.71 -8.34 -22.42
C VAL A 221 -13.91 -8.79 -23.26
N GLU A 222 -13.75 -8.83 -24.58
CA GLU A 222 -14.75 -9.40 -25.48
C GLU A 222 -14.46 -10.88 -25.66
N PHE A 223 -15.35 -11.73 -25.14
CA PHE A 223 -15.31 -13.17 -25.38
C PHE A 223 -15.81 -13.45 -26.80
N ALA A 224 -15.01 -14.15 -27.60
CA ALA A 224 -15.40 -14.59 -28.92
C ALA A 224 -16.50 -15.66 -28.84
N GLY A 225 -17.68 -15.34 -29.37
CA GLY A 225 -18.66 -16.32 -29.83
C GLY A 225 -19.85 -16.56 -28.89
N GLY A 226 -20.94 -15.86 -29.15
CA GLY A 226 -22.26 -16.17 -28.62
C GLY A 226 -23.14 -14.92 -28.60
N GLU A 227 -23.98 -14.75 -29.62
CA GLU A 227 -25.12 -13.84 -29.56
C GLU A 227 -26.04 -14.28 -28.40
N ASP A 228 -26.07 -13.57 -27.28
CA ASP A 228 -27.31 -13.33 -26.54
C ASP A 228 -27.15 -12.18 -25.53
N ASP A 229 -28.24 -11.43 -25.39
CA ASP A 229 -28.36 -10.18 -24.65
C ASP A 229 -28.25 -10.37 -23.12
N GLY A 230 -27.41 -9.54 -22.49
CA GLY A 230 -27.37 -9.36 -21.04
C GLY A 230 -26.04 -8.80 -20.60
N ASP A 231 -26.00 -7.53 -20.19
CA ASP A 231 -24.90 -7.02 -19.36
C ASP A 231 -24.80 -7.92 -18.12
N ASN A 232 -23.88 -8.88 -18.13
CA ASN A 232 -23.46 -9.57 -16.93
C ASN A 232 -22.68 -8.54 -16.10
N ASP A 233 -23.40 -7.75 -15.29
CA ASP A 233 -22.82 -6.94 -14.23
C ASP A 233 -21.97 -7.86 -13.35
N ILE A 234 -20.65 -7.82 -13.54
CA ILE A 234 -19.70 -8.53 -12.69
C ILE A 234 -19.89 -7.97 -11.29
N ASN A 235 -20.45 -8.77 -10.39
CA ASN A 235 -20.64 -8.39 -9.00
C ASN A 235 -19.28 -8.38 -8.30
N TRP A 236 -18.77 -7.22 -7.92
CA TRP A 236 -17.49 -7.11 -7.22
C TRP A 236 -17.67 -7.24 -5.70
N GLN A 237 -16.70 -7.88 -5.04
CA GLN A 237 -16.64 -8.00 -3.59
C GLN A 237 -15.42 -7.26 -3.04
N ASP A 238 -15.61 -6.50 -1.97
CA ASP A 238 -14.50 -5.95 -1.21
C ASP A 238 -13.79 -7.06 -0.43
N VAL A 239 -12.49 -7.17 -0.65
CA VAL A 239 -11.64 -8.19 -0.05
C VAL A 239 -10.37 -7.58 0.53
N LEU A 240 -9.75 -8.34 1.43
CA LEU A 240 -8.44 -8.07 1.98
C LEU A 240 -7.50 -9.14 1.48
N LEU A 241 -6.39 -8.72 0.89
CA LEU A 241 -5.31 -9.59 0.47
C LEU A 241 -4.25 -9.55 1.56
N LEU A 242 -3.87 -10.72 2.06
CA LEU A 242 -2.94 -10.85 3.17
C LEU A 242 -1.69 -11.62 2.73
N TRP A 243 -0.54 -11.12 3.14
CA TRP A 243 0.70 -11.88 3.16
C TRP A 243 1.27 -11.94 4.57
N PRO A 244 1.05 -13.06 5.29
CA PRO A 244 1.73 -13.31 6.56
C PRO A 244 3.24 -13.42 6.36
N SER A 245 4.02 -12.87 7.28
CA SER A 245 5.50 -12.90 7.20
C SER A 245 6.10 -14.31 7.22
N SER A 246 5.31 -15.33 7.60
CA SER A 246 5.68 -16.74 7.57
C SER A 246 5.29 -17.47 6.29
N SER A 247 4.57 -16.83 5.37
CA SER A 247 4.10 -17.42 4.13
C SER A 247 5.14 -17.27 3.02
N SER A 248 5.44 -18.37 2.31
CA SER A 248 6.21 -18.34 1.06
C SER A 248 5.36 -17.96 -0.15
N SER A 249 4.05 -17.79 0.04
CA SER A 249 3.09 -17.45 -1.01
C SER A 249 2.44 -16.09 -0.72
N PRO A 250 2.93 -15.00 -1.35
CA PRO A 250 2.30 -13.69 -1.31
C PRO A 250 0.88 -13.72 -1.84
N TRP A 251 -0.01 -12.98 -1.18
CA TRP A 251 -1.37 -12.67 -1.63
C TRP A 251 -2.34 -13.85 -1.82
N GLU A 252 -1.95 -15.08 -1.48
CA GLU A 252 -2.86 -16.24 -1.55
C GLU A 252 -3.97 -16.21 -0.49
N LEU A 253 -3.75 -15.53 0.64
CA LEU A 253 -4.75 -15.45 1.69
C LEU A 253 -5.68 -14.26 1.45
N THR A 254 -6.95 -14.57 1.18
CA THR A 254 -8.00 -13.57 0.97
C THR A 254 -9.06 -13.67 2.05
N LYS A 255 -9.53 -12.51 2.53
CA LYS A 255 -10.68 -12.39 3.45
C LYS A 255 -11.71 -11.43 2.86
N THR A 256 -12.98 -11.64 3.15
CA THR A 256 -14.03 -10.68 2.80
C THR A 256 -13.96 -9.46 3.75
N ALA A 257 -14.00 -8.26 3.20
CA ALA A 257 -14.17 -7.04 3.98
C ALA A 257 -15.67 -6.71 4.11
N ASN A 258 -16.22 -6.80 5.31
CA ASN A 258 -17.56 -6.32 5.60
C ASN A 258 -17.46 -4.82 5.94
N LEU A 259 -17.51 -4.00 4.89
CA LEU A 259 -17.48 -2.56 5.05
C LEU A 259 -18.84 -2.04 5.58
N PRO A 260 -18.87 -0.94 6.35
CA PRO A 260 -20.13 -0.41 6.89
C PRO A 260 -21.08 0.07 5.77
N ASN A 261 -22.04 -0.80 5.44
CA ASN A 261 -23.00 -0.81 4.30
C ASN A 261 -23.99 0.38 4.18
N GLN A 262 -23.70 1.55 4.71
CA GLN A 262 -24.47 2.77 4.42
C GLN A 262 -23.62 3.95 3.98
N TRP A 263 -22.30 3.84 4.05
CA TRP A 263 -21.41 4.97 3.79
C TRP A 263 -20.72 4.85 2.42
N LEU A 264 -20.28 3.66 2.01
CA LEU A 264 -19.45 3.46 0.80
C LEU A 264 -20.21 3.36 -0.52
N ASP A 265 -21.52 3.09 -0.46
CA ASP A 265 -22.39 3.10 -1.64
C ASP A 265 -22.65 4.54 -2.13
N ASP A 266 -22.71 5.51 -1.21
CA ASP A 266 -22.81 6.95 -1.51
C ASP A 266 -21.41 7.60 -1.65
N GLU A 267 -20.44 7.21 -0.81
CA GLU A 267 -19.04 7.65 -0.88
C GLU A 267 -18.21 6.76 -1.82
N SER A 268 -18.48 6.86 -3.12
CA SER A 268 -17.55 6.42 -4.18
C SER A 268 -16.14 7.03 -4.05
N SER A 269 -15.99 7.98 -3.12
CA SER A 269 -14.80 8.75 -2.82
C SER A 269 -14.01 8.29 -1.58
N PHE A 270 -14.18 7.14 -0.92
CA PHE A 270 -13.15 6.72 0.06
C PHE A 270 -11.84 6.27 -0.63
N VAL A 271 -10.69 6.82 -0.23
CA VAL A 271 -9.33 6.36 -0.58
C VAL A 271 -8.43 6.60 0.63
N ALA A 272 -7.81 5.53 1.14
CA ALA A 272 -6.88 5.63 2.24
C ALA A 272 -5.54 6.16 1.76
N ASP A 273 -5.28 7.42 2.10
CA ASP A 273 -4.01 8.13 1.89
C ASP A 273 -2.90 7.58 2.80
N LEU A 274 -3.28 7.06 3.97
CA LEU A 274 -2.37 6.56 5.00
C LEU A 274 -2.87 5.25 5.62
N THR A 275 -1.93 4.38 5.99
CA THR A 275 -2.21 3.15 6.74
C THR A 275 -1.28 3.04 7.95
N PHE A 276 -1.80 2.55 9.08
CA PHE A 276 -1.00 2.28 10.26
C PHE A 276 -1.72 1.29 11.19
N SER A 277 -0.96 0.63 12.07
CA SER A 277 -1.52 -0.21 13.12
C SER A 277 -1.31 0.42 14.50
N PHE A 278 -2.30 0.26 15.38
CA PHE A 278 -2.23 0.76 16.74
C PHE A 278 -3.11 -0.08 17.67
N GLU A 279 -2.61 -0.44 18.85
CA GLU A 279 -3.35 -1.21 19.87
C GLU A 279 -4.07 -2.46 19.32
N GLY A 280 -3.42 -3.20 18.40
CA GLY A 280 -3.99 -4.41 17.80
C GLY A 280 -5.11 -4.16 16.78
N HIS A 281 -5.23 -2.93 16.28
CA HIS A 281 -6.15 -2.57 15.20
C HIS A 281 -5.37 -2.07 13.98
N GLY A 282 -5.89 -2.36 12.80
CA GLY A 282 -5.42 -1.83 11.53
C GLY A 282 -6.28 -0.65 11.10
N PHE A 283 -5.65 0.45 10.65
CA PHE A 283 -6.31 1.68 10.25
C PHE A 283 -5.97 2.04 8.80
N TRP A 284 -7.00 2.45 8.06
CA TRP A 284 -6.96 3.01 6.72
C TRP A 284 -7.56 4.41 6.80
N ALA A 285 -6.70 5.41 6.79
CA ALA A 285 -7.07 6.80 6.99
C ALA A 285 -7.15 7.53 5.65
N ASP A 286 -8.29 8.14 5.42
CA ASP A 286 -8.58 9.07 4.34
C ASP A 286 -8.63 10.48 4.94
N LEU A 287 -7.73 11.34 4.48
CA LEU A 287 -7.53 12.68 5.03
C LEU A 287 -8.67 13.65 4.69
N LEU A 288 -9.66 13.20 3.92
CA LEU A 288 -10.84 13.99 3.52
C LEU A 288 -12.12 13.55 4.21
N CYS A 289 -12.29 12.27 4.54
CA CYS A 289 -13.56 11.78 5.11
C CYS A 289 -13.44 11.19 6.52
N GLY A 290 -12.39 10.42 6.82
CA GLY A 290 -12.25 9.74 8.10
C GLY A 290 -11.33 8.52 8.07
N VAL A 291 -11.54 7.59 8.99
CA VAL A 291 -10.71 6.41 9.15
C VAL A 291 -11.54 5.13 9.26
N LEU A 292 -11.26 4.18 8.39
CA LEU A 292 -11.72 2.79 8.46
C LEU A 292 -10.76 1.99 9.35
N PHE A 293 -11.30 1.12 10.20
CA PHE A 293 -10.46 0.27 11.03
C PHE A 293 -11.13 -1.06 11.38
N CYS A 294 -10.29 -2.06 11.67
CA CYS A 294 -10.73 -3.38 12.11
C CYS A 294 -9.71 -4.01 13.05
N SER A 295 -10.09 -5.11 13.70
CA SER A 295 -9.25 -5.88 14.61
C SER A 295 -8.15 -6.64 13.86
N CYS A 296 -6.89 -6.47 14.26
CA CYS A 296 -5.80 -7.30 13.74
C CYS A 296 -5.91 -8.75 14.19
N ASP A 297 -6.59 -9.06 15.29
CA ASP A 297 -6.81 -10.45 15.70
C ASP A 297 -7.74 -11.17 14.71
N ASP A 298 -8.78 -10.48 14.20
CA ASP A 298 -9.68 -11.01 13.17
C ASP A 298 -8.99 -11.10 11.81
N LEU A 299 -8.24 -10.05 11.43
CA LEU A 299 -7.40 -10.04 10.23
C LEU A 299 -6.46 -11.25 10.19
N LEU A 300 -5.82 -11.56 11.31
CA LEU A 300 -4.78 -12.58 11.39
C LEU A 300 -5.28 -13.94 11.89
N SER A 301 -6.59 -14.13 12.07
CA SER A 301 -7.17 -15.39 12.56
C SER A 301 -7.51 -16.34 11.40
N ASP A 302 -7.03 -17.57 11.44
CA ASP A 302 -7.39 -18.60 10.44
C ASP A 302 -8.87 -19.03 10.51
N LYS A 303 -9.58 -18.62 11.57
CA LYS A 303 -10.99 -18.98 11.82
C LYS A 303 -11.99 -17.95 11.30
N VAL A 304 -11.49 -16.79 10.88
CA VAL A 304 -12.32 -15.66 10.47
C VAL A 304 -12.11 -15.45 8.98
N ASP A 305 -13.14 -15.66 8.18
CA ASP A 305 -13.15 -15.45 6.73
C ASP A 305 -13.68 -14.06 6.33
N ARG A 306 -14.49 -13.45 7.19
CA ARG A 306 -15.07 -12.10 7.01
C ARG A 306 -14.65 -11.17 8.14
N VAL A 307 -14.11 -10.01 7.79
CA VAL A 307 -13.61 -9.02 8.74
C VAL A 307 -14.54 -7.82 8.76
N ASP A 308 -15.10 -7.54 9.93
CA ASP A 308 -15.99 -6.39 10.13
C ASP A 308 -15.19 -5.10 10.32
N PHE A 309 -15.59 -4.06 9.61
CA PHE A 309 -14.99 -2.73 9.69
C PHE A 309 -15.88 -1.76 10.46
N SER A 310 -15.23 -0.86 11.18
CA SER A 310 -15.82 0.32 11.77
C SER A 310 -15.26 1.58 11.10
N PHE A 311 -16.02 2.67 11.13
CA PHE A 311 -15.62 3.94 10.54
C PHE A 311 -15.74 5.08 11.55
N ILE A 312 -14.78 6.00 11.53
CA ILE A 312 -14.78 7.22 12.34
C ILE A 312 -14.61 8.41 11.41
N ASN A 313 -15.61 9.29 11.36
CA ASN A 313 -15.53 10.56 10.64
C ASN A 313 -14.36 11.42 11.13
N LEU A 314 -13.82 12.26 10.26
CA LEU A 314 -12.93 13.35 10.68
C LEU A 314 -13.62 14.29 11.69
N PRO A 315 -12.86 15.11 12.44
CA PRO A 315 -13.43 16.15 13.27
C PRO A 315 -14.42 17.04 12.50
N MET A 316 -15.45 17.52 13.18
CA MET A 316 -16.48 18.37 12.58
C MET A 316 -15.86 19.59 11.88
N GLY A 317 -16.23 19.81 10.62
CA GLY A 317 -15.71 20.91 9.79
C GLY A 317 -14.43 20.60 9.01
N TYR A 318 -13.89 19.37 9.12
CA TYR A 318 -12.69 18.95 8.37
C TYR A 318 -12.99 17.98 7.23
N GLN A 319 -14.22 17.49 7.13
CA GLN A 319 -14.65 16.66 6.00
C GLN A 319 -14.68 17.47 4.70
N ALA A 320 -14.30 16.85 3.58
CA ALA A 320 -14.28 17.50 2.28
C ALA A 320 -14.63 16.51 1.16
N ASP A 321 -15.48 16.93 0.23
CA ASP A 321 -16.03 16.05 -0.82
C ASP A 321 -15.20 16.07 -2.13
N VAL A 322 -14.18 16.93 -2.21
CA VAL A 322 -13.42 17.15 -3.46
C VAL A 322 -12.05 16.48 -3.39
N ARG A 323 -11.91 15.38 -4.12
CA ARG A 323 -10.62 14.82 -4.51
C ARG A 323 -10.07 15.60 -5.70
N TYR A 324 -8.78 15.96 -5.63
CA TYR A 324 -7.93 16.54 -6.67
C TYR A 324 -8.58 16.74 -8.06
N THR A 325 -8.87 18.00 -8.42
CA THR A 325 -9.33 18.38 -9.77
C THR A 325 -8.21 18.99 -10.63
N GLY A 326 -6.94 18.78 -10.25
CA GLY A 326 -5.78 19.46 -10.84
C GLY A 326 -5.60 20.92 -10.41
N GLN A 327 -6.58 21.50 -9.70
CA GLN A 327 -6.52 22.88 -9.16
C GLN A 327 -6.26 22.95 -7.65
N VAL A 328 -6.41 21.83 -6.93
CA VAL A 328 -6.25 21.72 -5.48
C VAL A 328 -5.11 20.76 -5.19
N ALA A 329 -4.20 21.09 -4.26
CA ALA A 329 -3.08 20.22 -3.91
C ALA A 329 -3.55 18.91 -3.26
N ALA A 330 -2.70 17.88 -3.29
CA ALA A 330 -2.97 16.62 -2.61
C ALA A 330 -3.19 16.83 -1.09
N PRO A 331 -4.12 16.09 -0.44
CA PRO A 331 -4.46 16.27 0.97
C PRO A 331 -3.25 16.20 1.91
N GLU A 332 -2.26 15.36 1.60
CA GLU A 332 -1.04 15.12 2.37
C GLU A 332 -0.16 16.37 2.52
N VAL A 333 -0.33 17.36 1.64
CA VAL A 333 0.37 18.65 1.71
C VAL A 333 -0.12 19.49 2.91
N TYR A 334 -1.38 19.32 3.29
CA TYR A 334 -2.03 20.11 4.34
C TYR A 334 -2.42 19.26 5.55
N ARG A 335 -2.54 17.95 5.39
CA ARG A 335 -3.15 17.07 6.38
C ARG A 335 -2.31 15.82 6.58
N THR A 336 -2.33 15.29 7.78
CA THR A 336 -1.76 13.97 8.05
C THR A 336 -2.46 13.32 9.24
N MET A 337 -2.47 11.99 9.26
CA MET A 337 -3.02 11.20 10.36
C MET A 337 -2.06 10.07 10.70
N GLY A 338 -1.91 9.78 11.99
CA GLY A 338 -1.10 8.66 12.41
C GLY A 338 -1.10 8.47 13.91
N TYR A 339 -0.52 7.38 14.34
CA TYR A 339 -0.25 7.16 15.75
C TYR A 339 1.00 7.91 16.20
N ALA A 340 0.87 8.76 17.22
CA ALA A 340 2.00 9.43 17.85
C ALA A 340 1.73 9.66 19.35
N GLY A 341 2.73 9.35 20.17
CA GLY A 341 2.68 9.64 21.61
C GLY A 341 1.55 8.93 22.37
N GLY A 342 1.20 7.70 22.01
CA GLY A 342 0.16 6.95 22.73
C GLY A 342 -1.27 7.16 22.22
N SER A 343 -1.47 7.92 21.14
CA SER A 343 -2.80 8.15 20.57
C SER A 343 -2.75 8.35 19.07
N ILE A 344 -3.87 8.12 18.39
CA ILE A 344 -4.05 8.53 17.01
C ILE A 344 -4.29 10.05 16.98
N ARG A 345 -3.57 10.72 16.09
CA ARG A 345 -3.60 12.16 15.90
C ARG A 345 -3.91 12.50 14.45
N PHE A 346 -4.65 13.58 14.26
CA PHE A 346 -4.92 14.18 12.97
C PHE A 346 -4.45 15.63 13.01
N ILE A 347 -3.62 16.00 12.05
CA ILE A 347 -3.10 17.35 11.89
C ILE A 347 -3.69 17.89 10.60
N SER A 348 -4.15 19.14 10.64
CA SER A 348 -4.60 19.87 9.46
C SER A 348 -4.05 21.28 9.50
N ILE A 349 -3.56 21.72 8.35
CA ILE A 349 -3.10 23.08 8.08
C ILE A 349 -4.21 23.76 7.28
N ASP A 350 -4.56 24.97 7.68
CA ASP A 350 -5.47 25.80 6.90
C ASP A 350 -4.89 26.09 5.52
N GLY A 351 -5.75 26.28 4.53
CA GLY A 351 -5.32 26.53 3.16
C GLY A 351 -5.64 25.41 2.17
N PHE A 352 -6.27 24.32 2.63
CA PHE A 352 -6.60 23.16 1.80
C PHE A 352 -7.73 23.46 0.80
N LEU A 353 -8.87 23.95 1.28
CA LEU A 353 -10.03 24.27 0.41
C LEU A 353 -9.98 25.69 -0.15
N GLU A 354 -9.31 26.60 0.55
CA GLU A 354 -9.24 28.02 0.22
C GLU A 354 -7.80 28.49 0.30
N TYR A 355 -7.36 29.36 -0.60
CA TYR A 355 -6.00 29.88 -0.52
C TYR A 355 -5.84 30.78 0.71
N ILE A 356 -4.90 30.40 1.59
CA ILE A 356 -4.47 31.20 2.74
C ILE A 356 -2.97 31.45 2.63
N ASN A 357 -2.57 32.71 2.81
CA ASN A 357 -1.16 33.10 2.78
C ASN A 357 -0.36 32.25 3.79
N PRO A 358 0.83 31.76 3.44
CA PRO A 358 1.60 30.89 4.34
C PRO A 358 1.85 31.44 5.74
N GLY A 359 1.95 32.76 5.90
CA GLY A 359 2.15 33.43 7.21
C GLY A 359 0.88 33.57 8.07
N ASP A 360 -0.29 33.27 7.51
CA ASP A 360 -1.60 33.40 8.16
C ASP A 360 -2.26 32.03 8.42
N ARG A 361 -1.54 30.93 8.14
CA ARG A 361 -2.08 29.56 8.26
C ARG A 361 -2.03 29.09 9.70
N TYR A 362 -3.11 28.45 10.16
CA TYR A 362 -3.11 27.74 11.42
C TYR A 362 -2.85 26.25 11.21
N VAL A 363 -2.16 25.65 12.18
CA VAL A 363 -2.02 24.21 12.33
C VAL A 363 -2.91 23.77 13.48
N THR A 364 -3.93 22.95 13.17
CA THR A 364 -4.80 22.35 14.18
C THR A 364 -4.42 20.90 14.42
N LEU A 365 -4.23 20.54 15.70
CA LEU A 365 -3.99 19.17 16.13
C LEU A 365 -5.21 18.60 16.86
N TRP A 366 -5.67 17.45 16.38
CA TRP A 366 -6.73 16.66 16.98
C TRP A 366 -6.18 15.33 17.49
N ARG A 367 -6.72 14.86 18.63
CA ARG A 367 -6.45 13.54 19.19
C ARG A 367 -7.73 12.71 19.21
N LEU A 368 -7.63 11.47 18.74
CA LEU A 368 -8.72 10.51 18.79
C LEU A 368 -8.74 9.78 20.13
N LEU A 369 -9.90 9.79 20.78
CA LEU A 369 -10.23 8.91 21.90
C LEU A 369 -10.85 7.62 21.35
N LEU A 370 -10.03 6.60 21.07
CA LEU A 370 -10.46 5.37 20.40
C LEU A 370 -11.58 4.64 21.16
N LYS A 371 -11.62 4.69 22.50
CA LYS A 371 -12.68 4.05 23.29
C LYS A 371 -14.08 4.63 23.06
N SER A 372 -14.15 5.91 22.71
CA SER A 372 -15.41 6.62 22.46
C SER A 372 -15.59 7.00 21.00
N ASN A 373 -14.62 6.71 20.13
CA ASN A 373 -14.56 7.15 18.73
C ASN A 373 -14.78 8.67 18.57
N THR A 374 -14.22 9.48 19.47
CA THR A 374 -14.39 10.95 19.47
C THR A 374 -13.08 11.70 19.31
N TRP A 375 -13.11 12.76 18.51
CA TRP A 375 -11.99 13.68 18.34
C TRP A 375 -12.01 14.79 19.38
N VAL A 376 -10.84 15.11 19.93
CA VAL A 376 -10.63 16.23 20.86
C VAL A 376 -9.55 17.14 20.29
N LYS A 377 -9.85 18.43 20.13
CA LYS A 377 -8.87 19.43 19.72
C LYS A 377 -7.84 19.59 20.85
N GLU A 378 -6.56 19.39 20.55
CA GLU A 378 -5.48 19.58 21.52
C GLU A 378 -4.88 20.99 21.44
N TYR A 379 -4.53 21.41 20.22
CA TYR A 379 -3.86 22.69 19.98
C TYR A 379 -4.29 23.29 18.63
N GLU A 380 -4.14 24.60 18.54
CA GLU A 380 -4.24 25.40 17.33
C GLU A 380 -3.09 26.42 17.39
N ILE A 381 -2.21 26.39 16.40
CA ILE A 381 -0.97 27.18 16.38
C ILE A 381 -0.95 28.01 15.11
N SER A 382 -0.68 29.32 15.22
CA SER A 382 -0.51 30.27 14.11
C SER A 382 0.94 30.33 13.63
#